data_AF-A0A5B8VIW4-F1
#
_entry.id   AF-A0A5B8VIW4-F1
#
_cell.length_a   1.000
_cell.length_b   1.000
_cell.length_c   1.000
_cell.angle_alpha   90.00
_cell.angle_beta   90.00
_cell.angle_gamma   90.00
#
_symmetry.space_group_name_H-M   'P 1'
#
loop_
_entity.id
_entity.type
_entity.pdbx_description
1 polymer ?
#
loop_
_entity_poly.entity_id
_entity_poly.type
_entity_poly.pdbx_seq_one_letter_code
_entity_poly.pdbx_strand_id
1 'polypeptide(L)'
;MIRIILQKNSCGSHFNRYKRLYFREFMIVIMVFSALSGSFAQSIVINGKAGGKRFDGIGAVSGGGGTSVLLKDYPNKQRDEILDLLFKPKFGASISALLVEVPGDGNSTQGPNPVTCTAEPI
;
A
#
# COMPACT_ATOMS: atom_id res chain seq x y z
N MET A 1 -0.47 26.77 -85.62
CA MET A 1 0.67 25.93 -85.18
C MET A 1 1.24 26.67 -83.96
N ILE A 2 1.18 26.23 -82.71
CA ILE A 2 1.80 25.04 -82.11
C ILE A 2 1.12 24.73 -80.75
N ARG A 3 1.14 23.43 -80.39
CA ARG A 3 0.51 22.71 -79.27
C ARG A 3 0.78 23.22 -77.85
N ILE A 4 -0.24 23.02 -77.01
CA ILE A 4 -0.25 22.96 -75.53
C ILE A 4 0.56 21.75 -75.05
N ILE A 5 1.33 21.88 -73.95
CA ILE A 5 1.70 20.75 -73.08
C ILE A 5 1.30 21.09 -71.64
N LEU A 6 0.26 20.39 -71.15
CA LEU A 6 -0.08 20.30 -69.73
C LEU A 6 0.93 19.37 -69.05
N GLN A 7 1.52 19.82 -67.93
CA GLN A 7 2.27 18.94 -67.03
C GLN A 7 1.56 18.89 -65.67
N LYS A 8 0.72 17.86 -65.50
CA LYS A 8 0.34 17.33 -64.17
C LYS A 8 1.62 16.97 -63.43
N ASN A 9 1.77 17.35 -62.15
CA ASN A 9 2.66 16.66 -61.22
C ASN A 9 2.25 16.89 -59.74
N SER A 10 1.49 15.92 -59.22
CA SER A 10 1.59 15.30 -57.89
C SER A 10 2.02 16.16 -56.69
N CYS A 11 1.06 16.62 -55.88
CA CYS A 11 1.30 17.24 -54.57
C CYS A 11 0.78 16.32 -53.44
N GLY A 12 1.43 15.18 -53.23
CA GLY A 12 1.11 14.22 -52.16
C GLY A 12 2.28 13.88 -51.23
N SER A 13 3.50 14.32 -51.54
CA SER A 13 4.74 13.91 -50.86
C SER A 13 5.23 14.89 -49.78
N HIS A 14 4.75 16.14 -49.77
CA HIS A 14 5.14 17.16 -48.77
C HIS A 14 4.40 17.00 -47.43
N PHE A 15 3.15 16.54 -47.44
CA PHE A 15 2.34 16.31 -46.24
C PHE A 15 2.88 15.13 -45.40
N ASN A 16 3.43 14.11 -46.04
CA ASN A 16 3.95 12.94 -45.31
C ASN A 16 5.36 13.16 -44.75
N ARG A 17 6.12 14.12 -45.30
CA ARG A 17 7.46 14.49 -44.80
C ARG A 17 7.41 15.26 -43.49
N TYR A 18 6.47 16.21 -43.31
CA TYR A 18 6.36 16.90 -42.01
C TYR A 18 5.94 15.92 -40.92
N LYS A 19 4.93 15.07 -41.16
CA LYS A 19 4.43 14.11 -40.15
C LYS A 19 5.52 13.12 -39.69
N ARG A 20 6.42 12.73 -40.60
CA ARG A 20 7.57 11.84 -40.34
C ARG A 20 8.73 12.53 -39.62
N LEU A 21 8.96 13.81 -39.92
CA LEU A 21 9.97 14.62 -39.23
C LEU A 21 9.51 14.97 -37.80
N TYR A 22 8.28 15.49 -37.62
CA TYR A 22 7.72 15.77 -36.29
C TYR A 22 7.65 14.52 -35.39
N PHE A 23 7.27 13.37 -35.93
CA PHE A 23 7.27 12.12 -35.17
C PHE A 23 8.67 11.67 -34.73
N ARG A 24 9.69 11.89 -35.58
CA ARG A 24 11.09 11.56 -35.27
C ARG A 24 11.66 12.49 -34.20
N GLU A 25 11.44 13.79 -34.34
CA GLU A 25 11.92 14.76 -33.35
C GLU A 25 11.20 14.57 -32.00
N PHE A 26 9.90 14.26 -31.99
CA PHE A 26 9.15 13.98 -30.76
C PHE A 26 9.62 12.68 -30.07
N MET A 27 9.94 11.64 -30.83
CA MET A 27 10.53 10.39 -30.30
C MET A 27 11.91 10.62 -29.68
N ILE A 28 12.74 11.45 -30.30
CA ILE A 28 14.07 11.81 -29.77
C ILE A 28 13.92 12.59 -28.46
N VAL A 29 13.01 13.56 -28.41
CA VAL A 29 12.75 14.34 -27.19
C VAL A 29 12.23 13.44 -26.06
N ILE A 30 11.31 12.52 -26.33
CA ILE A 30 10.83 11.54 -25.34
C ILE A 30 11.97 10.64 -24.85
N MET A 31 12.80 10.13 -25.76
CA MET A 31 13.91 9.24 -25.41
C MET A 31 14.96 9.94 -24.54
N VAL A 32 15.26 11.21 -24.83
CA VAL A 32 16.17 12.05 -24.02
C VAL A 32 15.55 12.37 -22.66
N PHE A 33 14.25 12.67 -22.60
CA PHE A 33 13.54 12.96 -21.35
C PHE A 33 13.49 11.74 -20.41
N SER A 34 13.28 10.54 -20.95
CA SER A 34 13.34 9.29 -20.17
C SER A 34 14.75 8.99 -19.65
N ALA A 35 15.80 9.32 -20.41
CA ALA A 35 17.20 9.11 -19.99
C ALA A 35 17.67 10.07 -18.88
N LEU A 36 17.00 11.21 -18.71
CA LEU A 36 17.29 12.21 -17.68
C LEU A 36 16.59 11.93 -16.34
N SER A 37 15.76 10.88 -16.25
CA SER A 37 15.07 10.49 -15.02
C SER A 37 16.00 9.68 -14.11
N GLY A 38 16.81 10.37 -13.30
CA GLY A 38 17.63 9.76 -12.25
C GLY A 38 16.82 9.48 -10.98
N SER A 39 16.73 8.23 -10.55
CA SER A 39 16.16 7.89 -9.24
C SER A 39 17.20 8.17 -8.15
N PHE A 40 16.90 9.09 -7.23
CA PHE A 40 17.76 9.39 -6.10
C PHE A 40 17.49 8.39 -4.98
N ALA A 41 18.37 7.40 -4.81
CA ALA A 41 18.27 6.45 -3.72
C ALA A 41 18.73 7.11 -2.41
N GLN A 42 17.80 7.49 -1.55
CA GLN A 42 18.12 7.91 -0.19
C GLN A 42 18.44 6.68 0.67
N SER A 43 19.63 6.68 1.28
CA SER A 43 19.99 5.70 2.30
C SER A 43 19.82 6.31 3.69
N ILE A 44 18.99 5.68 4.51
CA ILE A 44 18.80 6.06 5.91
C ILE A 44 19.49 5.01 6.78
N VAL A 45 20.55 5.42 7.49
CA VAL A 45 21.26 4.55 8.42
C VAL A 45 20.56 4.58 9.78
N ILE A 46 19.91 3.48 10.14
CA ILE A 46 19.25 3.33 11.45
C ILE A 46 20.27 2.80 12.46
N ASN A 47 20.66 3.63 13.43
CA ASN A 47 21.55 3.25 14.53
C ASN A 47 20.78 3.19 15.86
N GLY A 48 20.59 1.98 16.40
CA GLY A 48 19.90 1.77 17.69
C GLY A 48 20.62 2.31 18.92
N LYS A 49 21.87 2.77 18.79
CA LYS A 49 22.64 3.47 19.85
C LYS A 49 22.59 4.98 19.74
N ALA A 50 21.99 5.53 18.68
CA ALA A 50 21.82 6.98 18.55
C ALA A 50 20.81 7.48 19.60
N GLY A 51 21.04 8.65 20.20
CA GLY A 51 20.24 9.21 21.30
C GLY A 51 18.84 9.72 20.93
N GLY A 52 18.23 9.20 19.87
CA GLY A 52 16.88 9.55 19.41
C GLY A 52 15.78 8.79 20.15
N LYS A 53 14.53 8.93 19.69
CA LYS A 53 13.41 8.14 20.22
C LYS A 53 13.68 6.65 20.03
N ARG A 54 13.46 5.88 21.09
CA ARG A 54 13.53 4.42 21.02
C ARG A 54 12.32 3.88 20.29
N PHE A 55 12.53 2.77 19.60
CA PHE A 55 11.44 2.01 19.00
C PHE A 55 10.85 1.10 20.06
N ASP A 56 9.56 1.30 20.39
CA ASP A 56 8.86 0.58 21.45
C ASP A 56 8.12 -0.68 20.95
N GLY A 57 8.11 -0.91 19.63
CA GLY A 57 7.47 -2.08 19.02
C GLY A 57 6.28 -1.73 18.13
N ILE A 58 5.72 -2.77 17.50
CA ILE A 58 4.46 -2.72 16.75
C ILE A 58 3.44 -3.54 17.52
N GLY A 59 2.21 -3.05 17.60
CA GLY A 59 1.13 -3.70 18.32
C GLY A 59 -0.17 -3.79 17.53
N ALA A 60 -1.10 -4.58 18.07
CA ALA A 60 -2.46 -4.71 17.57
C ALA A 60 -3.48 -4.31 18.64
N VAL A 61 -4.68 -3.96 18.21
CA VAL A 61 -5.79 -3.60 19.11
C VAL A 61 -6.83 -4.72 19.10
N SER A 62 -7.16 -5.24 20.27
CA SER A 62 -8.31 -6.13 20.51
C SER A 62 -9.37 -5.34 21.29
N GLY A 63 -10.26 -4.68 20.56
CA GLY A 63 -11.22 -3.73 21.10
C GLY A 63 -11.96 -2.97 20.01
N GLY A 64 -12.62 -1.87 20.36
CA GLY A 64 -13.52 -1.14 19.47
C GLY A 64 -14.87 -1.84 19.27
N GLY A 65 -15.34 -2.60 20.25
CA GLY A 65 -16.62 -3.29 20.18
C GLY A 65 -16.60 -4.61 19.41
N GLY A 66 -16.67 -5.73 20.12
CA GLY A 66 -16.98 -7.06 19.57
C GLY A 66 -15.89 -7.74 18.72
N THR A 67 -14.75 -7.10 18.46
CA THR A 67 -13.79 -7.51 17.41
C THR A 67 -13.12 -8.86 17.61
N SER A 68 -13.05 -9.36 18.85
CA SER A 68 -12.48 -10.68 19.19
C SER A 68 -13.52 -11.69 19.69
N VAL A 69 -14.82 -11.37 19.58
CA VAL A 69 -15.90 -12.21 20.15
C VAL A 69 -15.95 -13.61 19.53
N LEU A 70 -15.61 -13.76 18.26
CA LEU A 70 -15.66 -15.04 17.56
C LEU A 70 -14.40 -15.90 17.77
N LEU A 71 -13.29 -15.32 18.25
CA LEU A 71 -12.02 -16.03 18.36
C LEU A 71 -12.09 -17.18 19.38
N LYS A 72 -12.91 -17.03 20.44
CA LYS A 72 -13.11 -18.06 21.47
C LYS A 72 -13.83 -19.31 20.95
N ASP A 73 -14.67 -19.16 19.92
CA ASP A 73 -15.57 -20.21 19.43
C ASP A 73 -14.88 -21.13 18.40
N TYR A 74 -13.63 -20.82 18.00
CA TYR A 74 -12.85 -21.67 17.11
C TYR A 74 -12.46 -23.01 17.76
N PRO A 75 -12.38 -24.11 16.98
CA PRO A 75 -11.80 -25.36 17.43
C PRO A 75 -10.36 -25.15 17.95
N ASN A 76 -10.01 -25.81 19.06
CA ASN A 76 -8.74 -25.57 19.78
C ASN A 76 -7.51 -25.52 18.87
N LYS A 77 -7.35 -26.47 17.93
CA LYS A 77 -6.20 -26.48 17.00
C LYS A 77 -6.11 -25.21 16.14
N GLN A 78 -7.23 -24.77 15.56
CA GLN A 78 -7.25 -23.59 14.70
C GLN A 78 -7.05 -22.31 15.51
N ARG A 79 -7.63 -22.25 16.72
CA ARG A 79 -7.44 -21.12 17.63
C ARG A 79 -5.97 -20.98 18.02
N ASP A 80 -5.32 -22.08 18.35
CA ASP A 80 -3.91 -22.09 18.74
C ASP A 80 -3.02 -21.67 17.57
N GLU A 81 -3.32 -22.10 16.33
CA GLU A 81 -2.61 -21.66 15.13
C GLU A 81 -2.77 -20.15 14.86
N ILE A 82 -3.97 -19.61 15.06
CA ILE A 82 -4.24 -18.16 14.94
C ILE A 82 -3.46 -17.38 16.01
N LEU A 83 -3.46 -17.86 17.25
CA LEU A 83 -2.72 -17.23 18.34
C LEU A 83 -1.21 -17.31 18.11
N ASP A 84 -0.72 -18.45 17.60
CA ASP A 84 0.67 -18.60 17.19
C ASP A 84 1.01 -17.57 16.11
N LEU A 85 0.20 -17.45 15.06
CA LEU A 85 0.40 -16.46 13.99
C LEU A 85 0.51 -15.03 14.51
N LEU A 86 -0.23 -14.67 15.55
CA LEU A 86 -0.24 -13.32 16.11
C LEU A 86 0.93 -13.06 17.07
N PHE A 87 1.18 -13.99 18.00
CA PHE A 87 2.01 -13.72 19.18
C PHE A 87 3.33 -14.50 19.22
N LYS A 88 3.48 -15.58 18.46
CA LYS A 88 4.68 -16.41 18.53
C LYS A 88 5.90 -15.65 17.98
N PRO A 89 6.98 -15.52 18.76
CA PRO A 89 8.18 -14.81 18.29
C PRO A 89 8.79 -15.50 17.08
N LYS A 90 9.26 -14.70 16.11
CA LYS A 90 9.87 -15.17 14.85
C LYS A 90 8.90 -16.02 14.01
N PHE A 91 7.62 -15.79 14.17
CA PHE A 91 6.55 -16.46 13.43
C PHE A 91 5.40 -15.46 13.15
N GLY A 92 4.80 -15.55 11.97
CA GLY A 92 3.69 -14.69 11.58
C GLY A 92 3.94 -13.20 11.82
N ALA A 93 3.00 -12.54 12.51
CA ALA A 93 3.02 -11.12 12.84
C ALA A 93 3.98 -10.78 13.99
N SER A 94 4.19 -11.69 14.96
CA SER A 94 5.09 -11.50 16.11
C SER A 94 4.90 -10.13 16.81
N ILE A 95 3.66 -9.77 17.14
CA ILE A 95 3.39 -8.43 17.69
C ILE A 95 3.99 -8.25 19.08
N SER A 96 4.50 -7.05 19.36
CA SER A 96 5.19 -6.72 20.62
C SER A 96 4.25 -6.16 21.68
N ALA A 97 3.10 -5.61 21.29
CA ALA A 97 2.10 -5.05 22.20
C ALA A 97 0.68 -5.42 21.75
N LEU A 98 -0.19 -5.69 22.73
CA LEU A 98 -1.62 -5.87 22.51
C LEU A 98 -2.37 -4.85 23.35
N LEU A 99 -3.08 -3.93 22.71
CA LEU A 99 -3.96 -2.99 23.39
C LEU A 99 -5.35 -3.60 23.45
N VAL A 100 -5.92 -3.70 24.65
CA VAL A 100 -7.25 -4.28 24.87
C VAL A 100 -8.22 -3.18 25.30
N GLU A 101 -9.44 -3.19 24.77
CA GLU A 101 -10.50 -2.29 25.24
C GLU A 101 -10.94 -2.66 26.65
N VAL A 102 -11.05 -1.64 27.52
CA VAL A 102 -11.77 -1.74 28.79
C VAL A 102 -13.26 -1.50 28.50
N PRO A 103 -14.14 -2.48 28.75
CA PRO A 103 -15.55 -2.40 28.38
C PRO A 103 -16.30 -1.37 29.24
N GLY A 104 -17.23 -0.64 28.63
CA GLY A 104 -18.06 0.38 29.30
C GLY A 104 -19.56 0.22 29.09
N ASP A 105 -20.03 -1.02 28.89
CA ASP A 105 -21.43 -1.41 28.59
C ASP A 105 -22.08 -0.80 27.31
N GLY A 106 -21.43 0.18 26.70
CA GLY A 106 -21.84 0.77 25.43
C GLY A 106 -21.40 -0.06 24.21
N ASN A 107 -22.05 0.18 23.08
CA ASN A 107 -21.57 -0.28 21.78
C ASN A 107 -20.38 0.60 21.35
N SER A 108 -19.22 -0.02 21.13
CA SER A 108 -17.97 0.68 20.80
C SER A 108 -17.53 0.56 19.32
N THR A 109 -18.28 -0.16 18.47
CA THR A 109 -18.36 -0.08 16.98
C THR A 109 -19.07 -1.34 16.44
N GLN A 110 -18.54 -2.55 16.71
CA GLN A 110 -19.13 -3.82 16.22
C GLN A 110 -19.86 -4.63 17.31
N GLY A 111 -20.32 -3.95 18.36
CA GLY A 111 -21.06 -4.53 19.47
C GLY A 111 -20.51 -4.12 20.83
N PRO A 112 -21.23 -4.41 21.91
CA PRO A 112 -20.75 -4.20 23.27
C PRO A 112 -19.69 -5.27 23.64
N ASN A 113 -18.65 -4.85 24.35
CA ASN A 113 -17.75 -5.77 25.02
C ASN A 113 -18.31 -6.11 26.40
N PRO A 114 -18.23 -7.38 26.86
CA PRO A 114 -18.77 -7.77 28.15
C PRO A 114 -18.01 -7.09 29.30
N VAL A 115 -18.71 -6.40 30.19
CA VAL A 115 -18.14 -5.91 31.45
C VAL A 115 -18.00 -7.03 32.47
N THR A 116 -16.93 -7.00 33.25
CA THR A 116 -16.80 -7.83 34.45
C THR A 116 -17.54 -7.17 35.61
N CYS A 117 -18.85 -7.35 35.66
CA CYS A 117 -19.60 -7.28 36.91
C CYS A 117 -19.80 -8.73 37.37
N THR A 118 -18.81 -9.31 38.05
CA THR A 118 -19.08 -10.51 38.86
C THR A 118 -19.90 -10.04 40.06
N ALA A 119 -21.22 -10.22 40.00
CA ALA A 119 -21.99 -10.30 41.23
C ALA A 119 -21.42 -11.48 42.02
N GLU A 120 -20.79 -11.22 43.17
CA GLU A 120 -20.57 -12.27 44.15
C GLU A 120 -21.94 -12.87 44.49
N PRO A 121 -22.11 -14.20 44.41
CA PRO A 121 -23.30 -14.82 44.95
C PRO A 121 -23.27 -14.63 46.47
N ILE A 122 -24.28 -13.91 46.99
CA ILE A 122 -24.60 -13.88 48.42
C ILE A 122 -25.21 -15.23 48.81
#